data_AF-A0A811KV04-F1
#
_entry.id   AF-A0A811KV04-F1
#
_cell.length_a   1.000
_cell.length_b   1.000
_cell.length_c   1.000
_cell.angle_alpha   90.00
_cell.angle_beta   90.00
_cell.angle_gamma   90.00
#
_symmetry.space_group_name_H-M   'P 1'
#
loop_
_entity.id
_entity.type
_entity.pdbx_description
1 polymer ?
#
loop_
_entity_poly.entity_id
_entity_poly.type
_entity_poly.pdbx_seq_one_letter_code
_entity_poly.pdbx_strand_id
1 'polypeptide(L)'
;MGFESRRLASKTKKPPPPILSHEFIITNHGDIASVILMLVVIGFMFHWSLPFAQFMVIPQHNESVQFTGDTEPKMYYRSGSKDIGCIVFYTVVWITFHCIIQEYIVDKIQRRLHMSRVRLARFAESCHLGPIAALSCGFAVYNLYELGVHKDFSLLWQGYPEQHRYLTLNFKLFFLLQISYWIHQFPEFYFQKLKKEEMKERTGYSLLFLVFVTAAYFANFIRLASVLLALEYASLSLLHLSRLVYFSGKATNTGRIFRLWNLLFPVVRLSSMVISVLVLWYGLRSHETPYINFETGNYNTHVIRLNALIFLLLTQVYLFYNFARFHFARWNSRPTAPEPVPRKKTFKNKKDDKKSK
;
A
#
# COMPACT_ATOMS: atom_id res chain seq x y z
N MET A 1 -19.18 -54.97 27.15
CA MET A 1 -17.71 -54.77 27.24
C MET A 1 -17.11 -55.19 25.91
N GLY A 2 -16.39 -54.41 25.12
CA GLY A 2 -16.09 -52.99 25.12
C GLY A 2 -15.97 -52.54 23.66
N PHE A 3 -16.63 -51.44 23.33
CA PHE A 3 -16.64 -50.84 21.99
C PHE A 3 -16.30 -49.35 22.12
N GLU A 4 -15.22 -49.03 22.82
CA GLU A 4 -14.71 -47.66 22.97
C GLU A 4 -13.18 -47.66 23.10
N SER A 5 -12.46 -47.58 21.98
CA SER A 5 -11.03 -47.19 21.96
C SER A 5 -10.49 -46.87 20.56
N ARG A 6 -11.26 -46.13 19.75
CA ARG A 6 -10.71 -45.41 18.58
C ARG A 6 -11.11 -43.94 18.56
N ARG A 7 -10.93 -43.27 19.70
CA ARG A 7 -10.71 -41.84 19.75
C ARG A 7 -9.45 -41.63 20.55
N LEU A 8 -8.44 -41.04 19.89
CA LEU A 8 -7.15 -40.51 20.37
C LEU A 8 -6.02 -40.96 19.43
N ALA A 9 -6.20 -40.71 18.12
CA ALA A 9 -5.03 -40.43 17.29
C ALA A 9 -4.41 -39.17 17.88
N SER A 10 -3.25 -39.32 18.52
CA SER A 10 -2.53 -38.23 19.15
C SER A 10 -2.30 -37.14 18.10
N LYS A 11 -2.64 -35.90 18.45
CA LYS A 11 -2.05 -34.73 17.78
C LYS A 11 -0.55 -34.82 18.07
N THR A 12 0.19 -35.48 17.19
CA THR A 12 1.64 -35.36 17.14
C THR A 12 1.93 -33.91 16.84
N LYS A 13 2.19 -33.12 17.90
CA LYS A 13 2.78 -31.79 17.76
C LYS A 13 4.09 -32.03 17.02
N LYS A 14 4.16 -31.61 15.77
CA LYS A 14 5.42 -31.62 15.01
C LYS A 14 6.48 -30.95 15.89
N PRO A 15 7.69 -31.51 15.99
CA PRO A 15 8.77 -30.86 16.72
C PRO A 15 8.98 -29.46 16.13
N PRO A 16 9.34 -28.47 16.96
CA PRO A 16 9.62 -27.13 16.46
C PRO A 16 10.70 -27.22 15.36
N PRO A 17 10.62 -26.35 14.34
CA PRO A 17 11.60 -26.37 13.25
C PRO A 17 13.00 -26.14 13.82
N PRO A 18 14.05 -26.78 13.27
CA PRO A 18 15.42 -26.58 13.71
C PRO A 18 15.77 -25.08 13.73
N ILE A 19 16.51 -24.64 14.75
CA ILE A 19 16.94 -23.25 14.89
C ILE A 19 17.70 -22.81 13.63
N LEU A 20 17.39 -21.62 13.12
CA LEU A 20 17.89 -21.05 11.85
C LEU A 20 17.52 -21.81 10.56
N SER A 21 16.66 -22.84 10.63
CA SER A 21 16.09 -23.41 9.41
C SER A 21 15.19 -22.40 8.70
N HIS A 22 14.98 -22.62 7.40
CA HIS A 22 14.06 -21.82 6.59
C HIS A 22 12.65 -21.72 7.21
N GLU A 23 12.13 -22.82 7.74
CA GLU A 23 10.83 -22.86 8.41
C GLU A 23 10.84 -22.12 9.76
N PHE A 24 11.97 -22.11 10.47
CA PHE A 24 12.14 -21.34 11.71
C PHE A 24 12.08 -19.83 11.44
N ILE A 25 12.78 -19.34 10.42
CA ILE A 25 12.77 -17.91 10.06
C ILE A 25 11.36 -17.47 9.67
N ILE A 26 10.67 -18.24 8.82
CA ILE A 26 9.31 -17.89 8.41
C ILE A 26 8.34 -17.89 9.59
N THR A 27 8.45 -18.85 10.51
CA THR A 27 7.49 -18.94 11.62
C THR A 27 7.72 -17.84 12.67
N ASN A 28 8.97 -17.41 12.88
CA ASN A 28 9.35 -16.47 13.94
C ASN A 28 9.76 -15.08 13.41
N HIS A 29 9.45 -14.74 12.15
CA HIS A 29 9.89 -13.49 11.52
C HIS A 29 9.49 -12.23 12.32
N GLY A 30 8.29 -12.21 12.92
CA GLY A 30 7.84 -11.12 13.77
C GLY A 30 8.69 -10.93 15.04
N ASP A 31 9.06 -12.04 15.70
CA ASP A 31 9.93 -12.01 16.88
C ASP A 31 11.36 -11.60 16.50
N ILE A 32 11.88 -12.15 15.40
CA ILE A 32 13.21 -11.79 14.87
C ILE A 32 13.27 -10.29 14.55
N ALA A 33 12.27 -9.77 13.84
CA ALA A 33 12.18 -8.34 13.53
C ALA A 33 12.11 -7.50 14.81
N SER A 34 11.32 -7.92 15.80
CA SER A 34 11.20 -7.22 17.09
C SER A 34 12.51 -7.20 17.88
N VAL A 35 13.28 -8.30 17.87
CA VAL A 35 14.61 -8.35 18.47
C VAL A 35 15.57 -7.39 17.76
N ILE A 36 15.56 -7.34 16.42
CA ILE A 36 16.37 -6.39 15.65
C ILE A 36 16.04 -4.94 16.04
N LEU A 37 14.75 -4.60 16.12
CA LEU A 37 14.32 -3.27 16.55
C LEU A 37 14.79 -2.95 17.97
N MET A 38 14.63 -3.89 18.90
CA MET A 38 15.05 -3.73 20.29
C MET A 38 16.56 -3.50 20.40
N LEU A 39 17.39 -4.24 19.64
CA LEU A 39 18.83 -4.04 19.62
C LEU A 39 19.23 -2.65 19.13
N VAL A 40 18.55 -2.13 18.09
CA VAL A 40 18.79 -0.77 17.61
C VAL A 40 18.37 0.27 18.65
N VAL A 41 17.23 0.07 19.31
CA VAL A 41 16.74 0.98 20.37
C VAL A 41 17.67 0.98 21.59
N ILE A 42 18.12 -0.19 22.05
CA ILE A 42 19.13 -0.32 23.12
C ILE A 42 20.45 0.35 22.70
N GLY A 43 20.75 0.38 21.39
CA GLY A 43 21.90 1.11 20.84
C GLY A 43 21.95 2.59 21.21
N PHE A 44 20.81 3.24 21.51
CA PHE A 44 20.80 4.61 22.02
C PHE A 44 21.38 4.76 23.44
N MET A 45 21.44 3.68 24.22
CA MET A 45 21.88 3.72 25.61
C MET A 45 23.40 3.70 25.77
N PHE A 46 24.15 3.32 24.73
CA PHE A 46 25.61 3.21 24.81
C PHE A 46 26.30 4.19 23.86
N HIS A 47 27.32 4.89 24.35
CA HIS A 47 28.03 5.91 23.56
C HIS A 47 28.66 5.37 22.26
N TRP A 48 29.14 4.12 22.26
CA TRP A 48 29.80 3.54 21.10
C TRP A 48 28.82 3.06 20.01
N SER A 49 27.58 2.72 20.35
CA SER A 49 26.55 2.30 19.39
C SER A 49 25.56 3.40 19.02
N LEU A 50 25.55 4.51 19.76
CA LEU A 50 24.71 5.68 19.51
C LEU A 50 24.77 6.19 18.05
N PRO A 51 25.94 6.36 17.40
CA PRO A 51 25.98 6.85 16.02
C PRO A 51 25.27 5.93 15.03
N PHE A 52 25.35 4.61 15.25
CA PHE A 52 24.67 3.61 14.43
C PHE A 52 23.16 3.63 14.66
N ALA A 53 22.72 3.74 15.92
CA ALA A 53 21.30 3.86 16.25
C ALA A 53 20.69 5.15 15.66
N GLN A 54 21.39 6.28 15.74
CA GLN A 54 20.97 7.53 15.12
C GLN A 54 20.89 7.43 13.59
N PHE A 55 21.88 6.82 12.94
CA PHE A 55 21.86 6.56 11.50
C PHE A 55 20.64 5.72 11.07
N MET A 56 20.25 4.75 11.88
CA MET A 56 19.12 3.87 11.60
C MET A 56 17.77 4.54 11.88
N VAL A 57 17.61 5.31 12.96
CA VAL A 57 16.28 5.77 13.41
C VAL A 57 15.98 7.22 13.05
N ILE A 58 16.97 8.10 13.10
CA ILE A 58 16.74 9.55 12.98
C ILE A 58 16.84 9.96 11.50
N PRO A 59 15.87 10.72 10.94
CA PRO A 59 15.97 11.25 9.59
C PRO A 59 17.26 12.07 9.37
N GLN A 60 17.99 11.77 8.30
CA GLN A 60 19.31 12.34 8.05
C GLN A 60 19.22 13.68 7.29
N HIS A 61 20.36 14.34 7.00
CA HIS A 61 20.41 15.53 6.13
C HIS A 61 19.56 16.72 6.60
N ASN A 62 19.56 17.01 7.90
CA ASN A 62 18.94 18.21 8.45
C ASN A 62 19.81 19.46 8.23
N GLU A 63 19.17 20.59 7.99
CA GLU A 63 19.80 21.88 7.76
C GLU A 63 18.87 22.99 8.27
N SER A 64 19.44 23.98 8.96
CA SER A 64 18.68 25.15 9.39
C SER A 64 18.73 26.21 8.29
N VAL A 65 17.58 26.53 7.72
CA VAL A 65 17.45 27.48 6.60
C VAL A 65 16.45 28.56 6.96
N GLN A 66 16.75 29.80 6.59
CA GLN A 66 15.86 30.94 6.74
C GLN A 66 15.36 31.34 5.34
N PHE A 67 14.07 31.16 5.09
CA PHE A 67 13.46 31.65 3.84
C PHE A 67 13.01 33.10 3.99
N THR A 68 12.83 33.78 2.85
CA THR A 68 12.37 35.17 2.79
C THR A 68 11.00 35.30 3.46
N GLY A 69 10.95 36.01 4.59
CA GLY A 69 9.74 36.17 5.41
C GLY A 69 9.73 35.40 6.73
N ASP A 70 10.72 34.54 6.98
CA ASP A 70 10.90 33.90 8.29
C ASP A 70 11.68 34.81 9.25
N THR A 71 11.16 34.99 10.46
CA THR A 71 11.80 35.75 11.54
C THR A 71 13.03 35.03 12.10
N GLU A 72 13.03 33.70 12.07
CA GLU A 72 14.10 32.84 12.59
C GLU A 72 14.38 31.65 11.65
N PRO A 73 15.62 31.12 11.62
CA PRO A 73 15.94 29.92 10.86
C PRO A 73 15.12 28.71 11.31
N LYS A 74 14.51 28.01 10.35
CA LYS A 74 13.73 26.79 10.61
C LYS A 74 14.51 25.56 10.16
N MET A 75 14.30 24.44 10.86
CA MET A 75 14.92 23.16 10.53
C MET A 75 14.19 22.49 9.36
N TYR A 76 14.92 22.25 8.28
CA TYR A 76 14.47 21.49 7.12
C TYR A 76 15.37 20.28 6.88
N TYR A 77 14.94 19.41 5.97
CA TYR A 77 15.67 18.21 5.60
C TYR A 77 15.83 18.12 4.09
N ARG A 78 16.92 17.51 3.61
CA ARG A 78 17.12 17.16 2.21
C ARG A 78 16.95 15.66 1.99
N SER A 79 16.72 15.23 0.76
CA SER A 79 16.86 13.81 0.40
C SER A 79 18.34 13.47 0.24
N GLY A 80 18.74 12.27 0.66
CA GLY A 80 20.12 11.82 0.45
C GLY A 80 20.36 10.36 0.75
N SER A 81 21.56 9.88 0.41
CA SER A 81 21.90 8.45 0.48
C SER A 81 21.95 7.90 1.92
N LYS A 82 22.23 8.75 2.92
CA LYS A 82 22.27 8.31 4.32
C LYS A 82 20.88 7.94 4.86
N ASP A 83 19.82 8.32 4.17
CA ASP A 83 18.45 7.91 4.51
C ASP A 83 18.22 6.39 4.35
N ILE A 84 19.17 5.65 3.73
CA ILE A 84 19.10 4.19 3.63
C ILE A 84 19.02 3.49 5.00
N GLY A 85 19.68 4.04 6.03
CA GLY A 85 19.57 3.54 7.40
C GLY A 85 18.13 3.58 7.90
N CYS A 86 17.49 4.75 7.77
CA CYS A 86 16.07 4.94 8.08
C CYS A 86 15.16 4.01 7.28
N ILE A 87 15.42 3.86 5.98
CA ILE A 87 14.59 3.00 5.12
C ILE A 87 14.67 1.54 5.58
N VAL A 88 15.87 1.04 5.89
CA VAL A 88 16.04 -0.34 6.40
C VAL A 88 15.37 -0.50 7.75
N PHE A 89 15.61 0.42 8.69
CA PHE A 89 15.01 0.36 10.02
C PHE A 89 13.48 0.38 9.96
N TYR A 90 12.88 1.34 9.26
CA TYR A 90 11.43 1.43 9.14
C TYR A 90 10.83 0.27 8.33
N THR A 91 11.59 -0.37 7.45
CA THR A 91 11.15 -1.61 6.80
C THR A 91 10.97 -2.73 7.83
N VAL A 92 11.91 -2.87 8.78
CA VAL A 92 11.78 -3.84 9.89
C VAL A 92 10.61 -3.47 10.80
N VAL A 93 10.41 -2.18 11.09
CA VAL A 93 9.22 -1.70 11.82
C VAL A 93 7.92 -2.13 11.12
N TRP A 94 7.86 -1.99 9.79
CA TRP A 94 6.70 -2.41 9.02
C TRP A 94 6.47 -3.93 9.05
N ILE A 95 7.54 -4.74 8.99
CA ILE A 95 7.43 -6.21 9.16
C ILE A 95 6.82 -6.54 10.52
N THR A 96 7.33 -5.94 11.61
CA THR A 96 6.77 -6.15 12.95
C THR A 96 5.32 -5.70 13.03
N PHE A 97 4.99 -4.53 12.49
CA PHE A 97 3.61 -4.01 12.50
C PHE A 97 2.66 -4.90 11.69
N HIS A 98 3.10 -5.41 10.54
CA HIS A 98 2.36 -6.36 9.73
C HIS A 98 2.09 -7.65 10.50
N CYS A 99 3.08 -8.20 11.20
CA CYS A 99 2.91 -9.37 12.07
C CYS A 99 1.86 -9.12 13.16
N ILE A 100 1.91 -7.97 13.82
CA ILE A 100 0.96 -7.59 14.87
C ILE A 100 -0.46 -7.51 14.30
N ILE A 101 -0.67 -6.85 13.16
CA ILE A 101 -1.99 -6.81 12.52
C ILE A 101 -2.46 -8.23 12.14
N GLN A 102 -1.56 -9.06 11.62
CA GLN A 102 -1.89 -10.42 11.23
C GLN A 102 -2.38 -11.23 12.45
N GLU A 103 -1.62 -11.26 13.54
CA GLU A 103 -1.93 -12.07 14.72
C GLU A 103 -3.16 -11.55 15.48
N TYR A 104 -3.21 -10.23 15.73
CA TYR A 104 -4.22 -9.64 16.62
C TYR A 104 -5.52 -9.28 15.91
N ILE A 105 -5.49 -9.00 14.60
CA ILE A 105 -6.68 -8.60 13.84
C ILE A 105 -7.10 -9.71 12.89
N VAL A 106 -6.26 -10.07 11.92
CA VAL A 106 -6.64 -10.97 10.82
C VAL A 106 -6.95 -12.37 11.33
N ASP A 107 -6.06 -12.97 12.12
CA ASP A 107 -6.22 -14.34 12.62
C ASP A 107 -7.35 -14.46 13.65
N LYS A 108 -7.66 -13.40 14.40
CA LYS A 108 -8.81 -13.34 15.29
C LYS A 108 -10.11 -13.32 14.51
N ILE A 109 -10.18 -12.55 13.43
CA ILE A 109 -11.36 -12.47 12.57
C ILE A 109 -11.55 -13.77 11.78
N GLN A 110 -10.46 -14.36 11.29
CA GLN A 110 -10.48 -15.66 10.60
C GLN A 110 -11.14 -16.74 11.47
N ARG A 111 -10.76 -16.83 12.75
CA ARG A 111 -11.32 -17.80 13.69
C ARG A 111 -12.82 -17.62 13.91
N ARG A 112 -13.36 -16.42 13.67
CA ARG A 112 -14.79 -16.11 13.84
C ARG A 112 -15.63 -16.30 12.57
N LEU A 113 -15.09 -15.95 11.40
CA LEU A 113 -15.88 -15.82 10.17
C LEU A 113 -15.87 -17.07 9.25
N HIS A 114 -15.17 -18.14 9.62
CA HIS A 114 -15.11 -19.42 8.88
C HIS A 114 -15.02 -19.27 7.34
N MET A 115 -14.25 -18.30 6.86
CA MET A 115 -14.14 -17.98 5.44
C MET A 115 -13.33 -19.04 4.68
N SER A 116 -13.61 -19.21 3.39
CA SER A 116 -12.76 -20.03 2.52
C SER A 116 -11.35 -19.44 2.40
N ARG A 117 -10.34 -20.29 2.12
CA ARG A 117 -8.93 -19.87 2.04
C ARG A 117 -8.69 -18.71 1.08
N VAL A 118 -9.34 -18.71 -0.08
CA VAL A 118 -9.25 -17.64 -1.09
C VAL A 118 -9.88 -16.34 -0.59
N ARG A 119 -11.04 -16.44 0.08
CA ARG A 119 -11.74 -15.28 0.62
C ARG A 119 -10.94 -14.64 1.75
N LEU A 120 -10.35 -15.46 2.61
CA LEU A 120 -9.51 -15.03 3.70
C LEU A 120 -8.24 -14.31 3.21
N ALA A 121 -7.55 -14.82 2.19
CA ALA A 121 -6.35 -14.17 1.66
C ALA A 121 -6.63 -12.75 1.14
N ARG A 122 -7.77 -12.55 0.46
CA ARG A 122 -8.22 -11.23 -0.01
C ARG A 122 -8.68 -10.31 1.12
N PHE A 123 -9.26 -10.87 2.18
CA PHE A 123 -9.61 -10.15 3.39
C PHE A 123 -8.37 -9.65 4.11
N ALA A 124 -7.40 -10.54 4.36
CA ALA A 124 -6.12 -10.22 5.00
C ALA A 124 -5.39 -9.10 4.26
N GLU A 125 -5.29 -9.20 2.94
CA GLU A 125 -4.73 -8.16 2.08
C GLU A 125 -5.45 -6.80 2.27
N SER A 126 -6.78 -6.81 2.34
CA SER A 126 -7.55 -5.57 2.55
C SER A 126 -7.44 -5.02 3.98
N CYS A 127 -7.22 -5.88 4.98
CA CYS A 127 -6.95 -5.48 6.37
C CYS A 127 -5.61 -4.77 6.51
N HIS A 128 -4.62 -5.13 5.69
CA HIS A 128 -3.32 -4.46 5.65
C HIS A 128 -3.38 -3.19 4.79
N LEU A 129 -3.74 -3.31 3.51
CA LEU A 129 -3.69 -2.18 2.57
C LEU A 129 -4.73 -1.08 2.86
N GLY A 130 -5.93 -1.43 3.33
CA GLY A 130 -7.01 -0.46 3.50
C GLY A 130 -6.72 0.61 4.56
N PRO A 131 -6.47 0.23 5.82
CA PRO A 131 -6.13 1.17 6.88
C PRO A 131 -4.86 1.95 6.58
N ILE A 132 -3.82 1.30 6.02
CA ILE A 132 -2.58 1.99 5.68
C ILE A 132 -2.77 2.99 4.55
N ALA A 133 -3.57 2.68 3.53
CA ALA A 133 -3.93 3.64 2.50
C ALA A 133 -4.70 4.83 3.11
N ALA A 134 -5.65 4.59 4.01
CA ALA A 134 -6.40 5.67 4.66
C ALA A 134 -5.48 6.59 5.49
N LEU A 135 -4.57 6.02 6.30
CA LEU A 135 -3.59 6.77 7.08
C LEU A 135 -2.61 7.53 6.17
N SER A 136 -2.12 6.89 5.11
CA SER A 136 -1.20 7.52 4.14
C SER A 136 -1.88 8.66 3.37
N CYS A 137 -3.16 8.50 3.02
CA CYS A 137 -3.96 9.57 2.44
C CYS A 137 -4.08 10.76 3.41
N GLY A 138 -4.44 10.50 4.68
CA GLY A 138 -4.55 11.54 5.69
C GLY A 138 -3.23 12.28 5.92
N PHE A 139 -2.11 11.54 5.99
CA PHE A 139 -0.79 12.13 6.16
C PHE A 139 -0.37 12.97 4.93
N ALA A 140 -0.61 12.47 3.71
CA ALA A 140 -0.33 13.22 2.49
C ALA A 140 -1.18 14.51 2.42
N VAL A 141 -2.48 14.44 2.73
CA VAL A 141 -3.38 15.60 2.77
C VAL A 141 -2.93 16.61 3.82
N TYR A 142 -2.54 16.15 5.02
CA TYR A 142 -2.02 17.02 6.07
C TYR A 142 -0.76 17.76 5.60
N ASN A 143 0.20 17.07 4.99
CA ASN A 143 1.41 17.69 4.43
C ASN A 143 1.10 18.74 3.36
N LEU A 144 0.13 18.46 2.48
CA LEU A 144 -0.31 19.40 1.44
C LEU A 144 -1.09 20.59 1.99
N TYR A 145 -1.84 20.39 3.09
CA TYR A 145 -2.54 21.44 3.80
C TYR A 145 -1.55 22.41 4.45
N GLU A 146 -0.57 21.90 5.18
CA GLU A 146 0.52 22.69 5.79
C GLU A 146 1.34 23.44 4.73
N LEU A 147 1.55 22.84 3.56
CA LEU A 147 2.22 23.50 2.44
C LEU A 147 1.38 24.65 1.84
N GLY A 148 0.06 24.68 2.04
CA GLY A 148 -0.82 25.73 1.52
C GLY A 148 -1.30 25.52 0.07
N VAL A 149 -1.17 24.31 -0.49
CA VAL A 149 -1.56 24.01 -1.89
C VAL A 149 -3.05 24.27 -2.17
N HIS A 150 -3.89 24.21 -1.13
CA HIS A 150 -5.31 24.53 -1.21
C HIS A 150 -5.60 26.03 -1.39
N LYS A 151 -4.65 26.91 -1.03
CA LYS A 151 -4.73 28.36 -1.23
C LYS A 151 -4.10 28.75 -2.55
N ASP A 152 -2.96 28.15 -2.87
CA ASP A 152 -2.24 28.39 -4.12
C ASP A 152 -1.76 27.06 -4.72
N PHE A 153 -2.42 26.66 -5.81
CA PHE A 153 -2.12 25.41 -6.50
C PHE A 153 -0.76 25.46 -7.22
N SER A 154 -0.28 26.66 -7.56
CA SER A 154 0.97 26.82 -8.30
C SER A 154 2.22 26.48 -7.47
N LEU A 155 2.08 26.38 -6.15
CA LEU A 155 3.11 25.86 -5.22
C LEU A 155 3.61 24.45 -5.59
N LEU A 156 2.89 23.71 -6.42
CA LEU A 156 3.34 22.41 -6.95
C LEU A 156 4.55 22.51 -7.88
N TRP A 157 4.83 23.66 -8.48
CA TRP A 157 6.02 23.88 -9.33
C TRP A 157 6.76 25.17 -9.01
N GLN A 158 6.09 26.17 -8.43
CA GLN A 158 6.74 27.43 -8.04
C GLN A 158 7.82 27.20 -6.98
N GLY A 159 8.91 27.95 -7.09
CA GLY A 159 10.07 27.83 -6.21
C GLY A 159 10.93 26.59 -6.48
N TYR A 160 10.68 25.84 -7.56
CA TYR A 160 11.59 24.78 -7.99
C TYR A 160 12.84 25.39 -8.64
N PRO A 161 14.07 24.90 -8.34
CA PRO A 161 14.40 23.77 -7.46
C PRO A 161 14.59 24.16 -5.99
N GLU A 162 14.84 25.44 -5.69
CA GLU A 162 15.40 25.89 -4.40
C GLU A 162 14.52 25.57 -3.19
N GLN A 163 13.20 25.70 -3.30
CA GLN A 163 12.28 25.39 -2.20
C GLN A 163 11.83 23.92 -2.20
N HIS A 164 12.05 23.19 -3.30
CA HIS A 164 11.58 21.80 -3.46
C HIS A 164 12.60 20.79 -2.95
N ARG A 165 13.88 21.19 -2.83
CA ARG A 165 14.92 20.39 -2.19
C ARG A 165 14.79 20.30 -0.66
N TYR A 166 14.02 21.21 -0.05
CA TYR A 166 13.84 21.28 1.39
C TYR A 166 12.49 20.69 1.81
N LEU A 167 12.57 19.77 2.75
CA LEU A 167 11.46 18.98 3.27
C LEU A 167 11.22 19.38 4.71
N THR A 168 9.96 19.61 5.07
CA THR A 168 9.60 19.58 6.49
C THR A 168 9.83 18.16 7.03
N LEU A 169 9.98 18.01 8.35
CA LEU A 169 10.10 16.70 8.97
C LEU A 169 8.94 15.77 8.56
N ASN A 170 7.73 16.31 8.47
CA ASN A 170 6.52 15.57 8.10
C ASN A 170 6.57 15.04 6.66
N PHE A 171 7.02 15.86 5.70
CA PHE A 171 7.25 15.37 4.33
C PHE A 171 8.35 14.31 4.29
N LYS A 172 9.45 14.52 5.02
CA LYS A 172 10.56 13.55 5.04
C LYS A 172 10.12 12.21 5.61
N LEU A 173 9.50 12.20 6.79
CA LEU A 173 8.99 10.98 7.41
C LEU A 173 7.94 10.29 6.53
N PHE A 174 7.04 11.06 5.90
CA PHE A 174 6.06 10.49 4.98
C PHE A 174 6.75 9.67 3.89
N PHE A 175 7.70 10.23 3.13
CA PHE A 175 8.37 9.49 2.06
C PHE A 175 9.22 8.32 2.58
N LEU A 176 9.95 8.48 3.68
CA LEU A 176 10.74 7.38 4.25
C LEU A 176 9.84 6.20 4.66
N LEU A 177 8.70 6.49 5.31
CA LEU A 177 7.72 5.47 5.68
C LEU A 177 7.08 4.81 4.46
N GLN A 178 6.76 5.58 3.41
CA GLN A 178 6.18 5.05 2.17
C GLN A 178 7.17 4.13 1.45
N ILE A 179 8.44 4.52 1.28
CA ILE A 179 9.46 3.68 0.65
C ILE A 179 9.63 2.38 1.45
N SER A 180 9.76 2.51 2.77
CA SER A 180 9.91 1.36 3.68
C SER A 180 8.69 0.44 3.63
N TYR A 181 7.49 1.01 3.52
CA TYR A 181 6.25 0.24 3.36
C TYR A 181 6.26 -0.53 2.04
N TRP A 182 6.66 0.05 0.93
CA TRP A 182 6.66 -0.72 -0.32
C TRP A 182 7.77 -1.78 -0.37
N ILE A 183 8.87 -1.58 0.36
CA ILE A 183 9.94 -2.59 0.52
C ILE A 183 9.50 -3.76 1.41
N HIS A 184 8.83 -3.52 2.56
CA HIS A 184 8.45 -4.60 3.48
C HIS A 184 7.54 -5.65 2.82
N GLN A 185 6.81 -5.22 1.78
CA GLN A 185 5.88 -6.07 1.07
C GLN A 185 6.57 -7.28 0.39
N PHE A 186 7.84 -7.18 -0.01
CA PHE A 186 8.56 -8.27 -0.67
C PHE A 186 8.97 -9.40 0.29
N PRO A 187 9.62 -9.14 1.44
CA PRO A 187 9.78 -10.16 2.49
C PRO A 187 8.45 -10.78 2.92
N GLU A 188 7.38 -9.98 3.04
CA GLU A 188 6.06 -10.47 3.44
C GLU A 188 5.46 -11.49 2.46
N PHE A 189 5.67 -11.30 1.16
CA PHE A 189 5.24 -12.30 0.18
C PHE A 189 5.85 -13.68 0.43
N TYR A 190 7.10 -13.67 0.90
CA TYR A 190 7.85 -14.88 1.25
C TYR A 190 7.40 -15.45 2.60
N PHE A 191 7.29 -14.62 3.64
CA PHE A 191 6.83 -15.06 4.98
C PHE A 191 5.41 -15.62 4.96
N GLN A 192 4.53 -15.07 4.12
CA GLN A 192 3.15 -15.57 3.95
C GLN A 192 3.04 -16.80 3.05
N LYS A 193 4.14 -17.25 2.44
CA LYS A 193 4.18 -18.37 1.49
C LYS A 193 3.14 -18.22 0.37
N LEU A 194 3.08 -17.04 -0.24
CA LEU A 194 2.14 -16.77 -1.35
C LEU A 194 2.43 -17.67 -2.56
N LYS A 195 1.38 -17.97 -3.34
CA LYS A 195 1.56 -18.70 -4.60
C LYS A 195 2.34 -17.83 -5.60
N LYS A 196 3.15 -18.44 -6.45
CA LYS A 196 3.96 -17.73 -7.47
C LYS A 196 3.14 -16.77 -8.35
N GLU A 197 1.94 -17.17 -8.73
CA GLU A 197 1.02 -16.34 -9.53
C GLU A 197 0.57 -15.09 -8.76
N GLU A 198 0.17 -15.26 -7.50
CA GLU A 198 -0.25 -14.16 -6.62
C GLU A 198 0.93 -13.23 -6.28
N MET A 199 2.14 -13.79 -6.11
CA MET A 199 3.36 -13.00 -5.93
C MET A 199 3.62 -12.11 -7.14
N LYS A 200 3.54 -12.64 -8.37
CA LYS A 200 3.82 -11.86 -9.58
C LYS A 200 2.87 -10.66 -9.71
N GLU A 201 1.58 -10.86 -9.48
CA GLU A 201 0.59 -9.79 -9.54
C GLU A 201 0.87 -8.70 -8.50
N ARG A 202 1.12 -9.10 -7.24
CA ARG A 202 1.37 -8.16 -6.15
C ARG A 202 2.72 -7.45 -6.29
N THR A 203 3.76 -8.14 -6.76
CA THR A 203 5.08 -7.58 -7.04
C THR A 203 5.00 -6.44 -8.06
N GLY A 204 4.27 -6.61 -9.16
CA GLY A 204 4.15 -5.55 -10.18
C GLY A 204 3.55 -4.27 -9.62
N TYR A 205 2.49 -4.41 -8.81
CA TYR A 205 1.85 -3.29 -8.14
C TYR A 205 2.76 -2.61 -7.08
N SER A 206 3.40 -3.40 -6.20
CA SER A 206 4.32 -2.88 -5.19
C SER A 206 5.54 -2.19 -5.80
N LEU A 207 6.06 -2.72 -6.91
CA LEU A 207 7.19 -2.12 -7.62
C LEU A 207 6.82 -0.77 -8.23
N LEU A 208 5.60 -0.63 -8.77
CA LEU A 208 5.13 0.63 -9.32
C LEU A 208 5.14 1.73 -8.26
N PHE A 209 4.59 1.45 -7.08
CA PHE A 209 4.65 2.40 -5.96
C PHE A 209 6.08 2.66 -5.50
N LEU A 210 6.89 1.62 -5.33
CA LEU A 210 8.26 1.78 -4.87
C LEU A 210 9.08 2.66 -5.81
N VAL A 211 9.03 2.38 -7.12
CA VAL A 211 9.71 3.19 -8.15
C VAL A 211 9.20 4.61 -8.13
N PHE A 212 7.89 4.82 -8.10
CA PHE A 212 7.29 6.15 -8.10
C PHE A 212 7.71 7.00 -6.88
N VAL A 213 7.56 6.46 -5.67
CA VAL A 213 7.88 7.17 -4.42
C VAL A 213 9.39 7.42 -4.33
N THR A 214 10.22 6.42 -4.65
CA THR A 214 11.68 6.53 -4.57
C THR A 214 12.22 7.53 -5.59
N ALA A 215 11.76 7.46 -6.84
CA ALA A 215 12.18 8.40 -7.88
C ALA A 215 11.77 9.83 -7.53
N ALA A 216 10.54 10.03 -7.05
CA ALA A 216 10.08 11.36 -6.62
C ALA A 216 10.89 11.90 -5.43
N TYR A 217 11.26 11.03 -4.48
CA TYR A 217 12.03 11.40 -3.31
C TYR A 217 13.43 11.91 -3.66
N PHE A 218 14.16 11.15 -4.48
CA PHE A 218 15.54 11.50 -4.84
C PHE A 218 15.62 12.57 -5.95
N ALA A 219 14.60 12.70 -6.79
CA ALA A 219 14.55 13.73 -7.85
C ALA A 219 13.86 15.04 -7.43
N ASN A 220 13.54 15.22 -6.15
CA ASN A 220 12.87 16.40 -5.60
C ASN A 220 11.48 16.72 -6.23
N PHE A 221 10.75 15.71 -6.72
CA PHE A 221 9.36 15.86 -7.19
C PHE A 221 8.33 15.60 -6.10
N ILE A 222 8.68 15.96 -4.87
CA ILE A 222 7.97 15.62 -3.63
C ILE A 222 6.54 16.15 -3.63
N ARG A 223 6.36 17.44 -3.96
CA ARG A 223 5.05 18.11 -3.90
C ARG A 223 4.05 17.48 -4.87
N LEU A 224 4.47 17.26 -6.11
CA LEU A 224 3.68 16.54 -7.13
C LEU A 224 3.35 15.12 -6.65
N ALA A 225 4.36 14.37 -6.21
CA ALA A 225 4.15 13.00 -5.77
C ALA A 225 3.21 12.89 -4.58
N SER A 226 3.27 13.81 -3.61
CA SER A 226 2.34 13.84 -2.49
C SER A 226 0.89 14.05 -2.91
N VAL A 227 0.61 14.92 -3.88
CA VAL A 227 -0.75 15.09 -4.43
C VAL A 227 -1.23 13.80 -5.09
N LEU A 228 -0.40 13.20 -5.95
CA LEU A 228 -0.77 11.98 -6.66
C LEU A 228 -0.97 10.79 -5.70
N LEU A 229 -0.12 10.65 -4.67
CA LEU A 229 -0.28 9.65 -3.62
C LEU A 229 -1.55 9.89 -2.80
N ALA A 230 -1.87 11.14 -2.45
CA ALA A 230 -3.10 11.45 -1.72
C ALA A 230 -4.34 10.99 -2.50
N LEU A 231 -4.40 11.32 -3.80
CA LEU A 231 -5.51 10.91 -4.68
C LEU A 231 -5.58 9.39 -4.83
N GLU A 232 -4.45 8.74 -5.05
CA GLU A 232 -4.37 7.28 -5.18
C GLU A 232 -4.84 6.57 -3.91
N TYR A 233 -4.31 6.99 -2.75
CA TYR A 233 -4.65 6.40 -1.47
C TYR A 233 -6.10 6.67 -1.05
N ALA A 234 -6.69 7.80 -1.45
CA ALA A 234 -8.13 8.05 -1.28
C ALA A 234 -8.97 7.00 -2.05
N SER A 235 -8.61 6.72 -3.30
CA SER A 235 -9.27 5.67 -4.10
C SER A 235 -9.06 4.27 -3.52
N LEU A 236 -7.82 3.92 -3.15
CA LEU A 236 -7.48 2.60 -2.59
C LEU A 236 -8.15 2.32 -1.25
N SER A 237 -8.17 3.31 -0.35
CA SER A 237 -8.80 3.18 0.96
C SER A 237 -10.30 2.86 0.82
N LEU A 238 -11.02 3.53 -0.08
CA LEU A 238 -12.43 3.21 -0.35
C LEU A 238 -12.63 1.82 -0.94
N LEU A 239 -11.76 1.38 -1.86
CA LEU A 239 -11.83 0.03 -2.43
C LEU A 239 -11.66 -1.04 -1.35
N HIS A 240 -10.63 -0.91 -0.51
CA HIS A 240 -10.37 -1.89 0.55
C HIS A 240 -11.40 -1.80 1.66
N LEU A 241 -11.90 -0.61 2.00
CA LEU A 241 -13.03 -0.45 2.91
C LEU A 241 -14.29 -1.15 2.38
N SER A 242 -14.59 -1.00 1.10
CA SER A 242 -15.67 -1.73 0.42
C SER A 242 -15.50 -3.25 0.58
N ARG A 243 -14.28 -3.77 0.37
CA ARG A 243 -13.98 -5.20 0.52
C ARG A 243 -14.13 -5.67 1.97
N LEU A 244 -13.65 -4.91 2.95
CA LEU A 244 -13.77 -5.24 4.37
C LEU A 244 -15.24 -5.30 4.84
N VAL A 245 -16.05 -4.32 4.41
CA VAL A 245 -17.50 -4.30 4.70
C VAL A 245 -18.23 -5.46 4.00
N TYR A 246 -17.81 -5.80 2.78
CA TYR A 246 -18.33 -6.97 2.06
C TYR A 246 -18.10 -8.26 2.84
N PHE A 247 -16.88 -8.48 3.32
CA PHE A 247 -16.53 -9.68 4.10
C PHE A 247 -17.21 -9.72 5.48
N SER A 248 -17.63 -8.57 6.00
CA SER A 248 -18.39 -8.48 7.26
C SER A 248 -19.88 -8.84 7.12
N GLY A 249 -20.36 -9.20 5.92
CA GLY A 249 -21.76 -9.58 5.68
C GLY A 249 -22.74 -8.41 5.56
N LYS A 250 -22.27 -7.15 5.64
CA LYS A 250 -23.11 -5.94 5.55
C LYS A 250 -23.32 -5.52 4.09
N ALA A 251 -24.15 -6.27 3.36
CA ALA A 251 -24.34 -6.13 1.91
C ALA A 251 -24.83 -4.74 1.47
N THR A 252 -25.74 -4.11 2.23
CA THR A 252 -26.29 -2.77 1.92
C THR A 252 -25.22 -1.69 1.97
N ASN A 253 -24.38 -1.70 3.01
CA ASN A 253 -23.27 -0.75 3.15
C ASN A 253 -22.17 -0.98 2.11
N THR A 254 -21.91 -2.24 1.78
CA THR A 254 -20.96 -2.60 0.71
C THR A 254 -21.34 -1.94 -0.61
N GLY A 255 -22.61 -2.05 -1.03
CA GLY A 255 -23.07 -1.48 -2.29
C GLY A 255 -22.99 0.05 -2.34
N ARG A 256 -23.11 0.74 -1.19
CA ARG A 256 -22.93 2.20 -1.11
C ARG A 256 -21.47 2.60 -1.28
N ILE A 257 -20.57 2.00 -0.51
CA ILE A 257 -19.13 2.32 -0.55
C ILE A 257 -18.53 1.94 -1.91
N PHE A 258 -18.93 0.80 -2.47
CA PHE A 258 -18.47 0.37 -3.79
C PHE A 258 -18.94 1.31 -4.91
N ARG A 259 -20.16 1.86 -4.81
CA ARG A 259 -20.62 2.90 -5.76
C ARG A 259 -19.85 4.20 -5.62
N LEU A 260 -19.56 4.62 -4.39
CA LEU A 260 -18.72 5.79 -4.14
C LEU A 260 -17.33 5.61 -4.75
N TRP A 261 -16.72 4.44 -4.55
CA TRP A 261 -15.44 4.11 -5.19
C TRP A 261 -15.52 4.13 -6.73
N ASN A 262 -16.56 3.57 -7.35
CA ASN A 262 -16.73 3.62 -8.81
C ASN A 262 -16.83 5.04 -9.37
N LEU A 263 -17.35 5.99 -8.59
CA LEU A 263 -17.43 7.40 -8.98
C LEU A 263 -16.10 8.11 -8.72
N LEU A 264 -15.48 7.88 -7.56
CA LEU A 264 -14.22 8.51 -7.20
C LEU A 264 -13.06 8.02 -8.07
N PHE A 265 -13.02 6.74 -8.44
CA PHE A 265 -11.90 6.15 -9.14
C PHE A 265 -11.61 6.86 -10.48
N PRO A 266 -12.58 7.02 -11.42
CA PRO A 266 -12.33 7.75 -12.66
C PRO A 266 -11.90 9.21 -12.42
N VAL A 267 -12.50 9.89 -11.44
CA VAL A 267 -12.15 11.26 -11.07
C VAL A 267 -10.69 11.34 -10.63
N VAL A 268 -10.26 10.44 -9.75
CA VAL A 268 -8.86 10.34 -9.30
C VAL A 268 -7.90 10.11 -10.47
N ARG A 269 -8.25 9.24 -11.43
CA ARG A 269 -7.41 8.98 -12.62
C ARG A 269 -7.26 10.23 -13.47
N LEU A 270 -8.39 10.87 -13.82
CA LEU A 270 -8.40 12.06 -14.67
C LEU A 270 -7.67 13.22 -13.99
N SER A 271 -7.94 13.48 -12.71
CA SER A 271 -7.23 14.50 -11.93
C SER A 271 -5.73 14.22 -11.90
N SER A 272 -5.31 12.97 -11.68
CA SER A 272 -3.89 12.61 -11.67
C SER A 272 -3.21 12.88 -13.02
N MET A 273 -3.87 12.56 -14.14
CA MET A 273 -3.36 12.86 -15.48
C MET A 273 -3.25 14.37 -15.71
N VAL A 274 -4.31 15.13 -15.41
CA VAL A 274 -4.35 16.59 -15.59
C VAL A 274 -3.27 17.26 -14.75
N ILE A 275 -3.17 16.92 -13.47
CA ILE A 275 -2.17 17.50 -12.57
C ILE A 275 -0.75 17.16 -13.05
N SER A 276 -0.51 15.93 -13.51
CA SER A 276 0.81 15.55 -14.05
C SER A 276 1.20 16.38 -15.27
N VAL A 277 0.26 16.60 -16.20
CA VAL A 277 0.49 17.47 -17.37
C VAL A 277 0.69 18.92 -16.94
N LEU A 278 -0.15 19.46 -16.06
CA LEU A 278 -0.01 20.85 -15.58
C LEU A 278 1.34 21.09 -14.93
N VAL A 279 1.79 20.21 -14.04
CA VAL A 279 3.05 20.39 -13.31
C VAL A 279 4.26 20.11 -14.21
N LEU A 280 4.30 18.97 -14.92
CA LEU A 280 5.49 18.57 -15.67
C LEU A 280 5.56 19.20 -17.06
N TRP A 281 4.44 19.40 -17.77
CA TRP A 281 4.49 19.97 -19.12
C TRP A 281 4.52 21.49 -19.12
N TYR A 282 3.73 22.12 -18.25
CA TYR A 282 3.58 23.58 -18.20
C TYR A 282 4.38 24.21 -17.07
N GLY A 283 4.17 23.79 -15.82
CA GLY A 283 4.73 24.44 -14.64
C GLY A 283 6.25 24.40 -14.56
N LEU A 284 6.83 23.21 -14.65
CA LEU A 284 8.28 22.99 -14.56
C LEU A 284 9.02 23.33 -15.86
N ARG A 285 8.32 23.69 -16.95
CA ARG A 285 8.97 24.02 -18.22
C ARG A 285 9.93 25.20 -18.11
N SER A 286 9.56 26.21 -17.34
CA SER A 286 10.35 27.44 -17.16
C SER A 286 11.64 27.23 -16.35
N HIS A 287 11.77 26.10 -15.65
CA HIS A 287 12.92 25.77 -14.80
C HIS A 287 13.76 24.62 -15.36
N GLU A 288 13.67 24.38 -16.68
CA GLU A 288 14.41 23.31 -17.35
C GLU A 288 15.92 23.62 -17.40
N THR A 289 16.74 22.62 -17.07
CA THR A 289 18.19 22.69 -17.27
C THR A 289 18.66 21.60 -18.24
N PRO A 290 19.72 21.85 -19.04
CA PRO A 290 20.22 20.87 -20.01
C PRO A 290 20.79 19.61 -19.34
N TYR A 291 21.30 19.72 -18.11
CA TYR A 291 21.85 18.62 -17.32
C TYR A 291 21.33 18.66 -15.87
N ILE A 292 21.45 17.53 -15.19
CA ILE A 292 21.12 17.41 -13.75
C ILE A 292 22.15 18.22 -12.96
N ASN A 293 21.67 19.10 -12.09
CA ASN A 293 22.52 19.87 -11.20
C ASN A 293 22.28 19.41 -9.75
N PHE A 294 23.18 18.55 -9.26
CA PHE A 294 23.12 17.99 -7.91
C PHE A 294 23.31 19.04 -6.80
N GLU A 295 24.09 20.09 -7.06
CA GLU A 295 24.38 21.15 -6.08
C GLU A 295 23.13 21.98 -5.76
N THR A 296 22.41 22.38 -6.80
CA THR A 296 21.14 23.11 -6.70
C THR A 296 19.95 22.20 -6.41
N GLY A 297 20.10 20.89 -6.61
CA GLY A 297 19.02 19.91 -6.50
C GLY A 297 18.03 19.98 -7.67
N ASN A 298 18.47 20.50 -8.82
CA ASN A 298 17.66 20.56 -10.04
C ASN A 298 17.83 19.27 -10.85
N TYR A 299 16.78 18.45 -10.85
CA TYR A 299 16.68 17.23 -11.65
C TYR A 299 15.81 17.41 -12.90
N ASN A 300 15.31 18.61 -13.14
CA ASN A 300 14.35 18.92 -14.18
C ASN A 300 15.02 19.14 -15.55
N THR A 301 15.54 18.05 -16.11
CA THR A 301 15.95 18.02 -17.52
C THR A 301 14.77 17.66 -18.41
N HIS A 302 14.82 18.04 -19.69
CA HIS A 302 13.80 17.65 -20.67
C HIS A 302 13.54 16.13 -20.66
N VAL A 303 14.61 15.33 -20.59
CA VAL A 303 14.56 13.86 -20.60
C VAL A 303 13.85 13.34 -19.35
N ILE A 304 14.24 13.79 -18.16
CA ILE A 304 13.63 13.33 -16.91
C ILE A 304 12.15 13.72 -16.86
N ARG A 305 11.86 14.97 -17.20
CA ARG A 305 10.49 15.51 -17.16
C ARG A 305 9.56 14.77 -18.13
N LEU A 306 10.00 14.52 -19.35
CA LEU A 306 9.22 13.79 -20.35
C LEU A 306 9.01 12.33 -19.94
N ASN A 307 10.05 11.64 -19.47
CA ASN A 307 9.92 10.25 -19.01
C ASN A 307 9.03 10.15 -17.78
N ALA A 308 9.13 11.08 -16.83
CA ALA A 308 8.24 11.13 -15.67
C ALA A 308 6.78 11.32 -16.09
N LEU A 309 6.53 12.22 -17.06
CA LEU A 309 5.18 12.44 -17.59
C LEU A 309 4.64 11.19 -18.28
N ILE A 310 5.42 10.56 -19.16
CA ILE A 310 5.02 9.33 -19.87
C ILE A 310 4.74 8.21 -18.85
N PHE A 311 5.63 8.00 -17.88
CA PHE A 311 5.46 7.01 -16.82
C PHE A 311 4.15 7.22 -16.05
N LEU A 312 3.86 8.47 -15.67
CA LEU A 312 2.63 8.82 -14.96
C LEU A 312 1.39 8.56 -15.82
N LEU A 313 1.39 8.99 -17.08
CA LEU A 313 0.25 8.79 -17.98
C LEU A 313 0.01 7.31 -18.29
N LEU A 314 1.06 6.54 -18.59
CA LEU A 314 0.96 5.10 -18.80
C LEU A 314 0.47 4.38 -17.55
N THR A 315 0.92 4.81 -16.37
CA THR A 315 0.41 4.29 -15.09
C THR A 315 -1.09 4.54 -14.95
N GLN A 316 -1.59 5.76 -15.24
CA GLN A 316 -3.02 6.04 -15.17
C GLN A 316 -3.83 5.22 -16.18
N VAL A 317 -3.32 5.06 -17.41
CA VAL A 317 -3.93 4.20 -18.44
C VAL A 317 -3.98 2.75 -17.99
N TYR A 318 -2.90 2.22 -17.43
CA TYR A 318 -2.83 0.86 -16.90
C TYR A 318 -3.86 0.62 -15.78
N LEU A 319 -3.94 1.55 -14.82
CA LEU A 319 -4.92 1.48 -13.74
C LEU A 319 -6.36 1.55 -14.26
N PHE A 320 -6.63 2.43 -15.23
CA PHE A 320 -7.95 2.55 -15.85
C PHE A 320 -8.32 1.31 -16.67
N TYR A 321 -7.36 0.71 -17.38
CA TYR A 321 -7.55 -0.55 -18.09
C TYR A 321 -7.95 -1.68 -17.13
N ASN A 322 -7.27 -1.80 -15.98
CA ASN A 322 -7.62 -2.80 -14.96
C ASN A 322 -9.02 -2.58 -14.40
N PHE A 323 -9.41 -1.32 -14.18
CA PHE A 323 -10.77 -0.96 -13.76
C PHE A 323 -11.81 -1.35 -14.81
N ALA A 324 -11.60 -0.98 -16.07
CA ALA A 324 -12.50 -1.33 -17.17
C ALA A 324 -12.64 -2.85 -17.31
N ARG A 325 -11.53 -3.59 -17.32
CA ARG A 325 -11.50 -5.05 -17.37
C ARG A 325 -12.30 -5.67 -16.22
N PHE A 326 -12.15 -5.16 -15.01
CA PHE A 326 -12.93 -5.61 -13.85
C PHE A 326 -14.44 -5.43 -14.07
N HIS A 327 -14.87 -4.27 -14.60
CA HIS A 327 -16.27 -4.00 -14.89
C HIS A 327 -16.82 -4.84 -16.05
N PHE A 328 -16.05 -5.04 -17.12
CA PHE A 328 -16.43 -5.90 -18.23
C PHE A 328 -16.59 -7.36 -17.79
N ALA A 329 -15.64 -7.89 -17.02
CA ALA A 329 -15.74 -9.23 -16.47
C ALA A 329 -17.01 -9.38 -15.60
N ARG A 330 -17.32 -8.37 -14.77
CA ARG A 330 -18.53 -8.37 -13.95
C ARG A 330 -19.81 -8.26 -14.77
N TRP A 331 -19.81 -7.49 -15.86
CA TRP A 331 -20.94 -7.37 -16.77
C TRP A 331 -21.25 -8.71 -17.45
N ASN A 332 -20.21 -9.34 -18.02
CA ASN A 332 -20.31 -10.64 -18.70
C ASN A 332 -20.69 -11.79 -17.75
N SER A 333 -20.44 -11.64 -16.45
CA SER A 333 -20.79 -12.62 -15.43
C SER A 333 -22.21 -12.42 -14.85
N ARG A 334 -22.97 -11.41 -15.31
CA ARG A 334 -24.38 -11.26 -14.92
C ARG A 334 -25.18 -12.36 -15.63
N PRO A 335 -25.97 -13.17 -14.91
CA PRO A 335 -26.83 -14.15 -15.56
C PRO A 335 -27.77 -13.43 -16.53
N THR A 336 -27.67 -13.77 -17.82
CA THR A 336 -28.57 -13.32 -18.87
C THR A 336 -29.91 -14.03 -18.71
N ALA A 337 -30.86 -13.36 -18.03
CA ALA A 337 -32.21 -13.84 -17.75
C ALA A 337 -32.27 -15.17 -16.95
N PRO A 338 -33.36 -15.44 -16.21
CA PRO A 338 -33.55 -16.77 -15.65
C PRO A 338 -33.68 -17.77 -16.81
N GLU A 339 -32.80 -18.78 -16.87
CA GLU A 339 -33.08 -19.96 -17.69
C GLU A 339 -34.49 -20.45 -17.34
N PRO A 340 -35.35 -20.74 -18.33
CA PRO A 340 -36.67 -21.28 -18.05
C PRO A 340 -36.48 -22.56 -17.25
N VAL A 341 -37.01 -22.56 -16.02
CA VAL A 341 -37.01 -23.72 -15.13
C VAL A 341 -37.47 -24.92 -15.95
N PRO A 342 -36.66 -25.99 -16.10
CA PRO A 342 -37.11 -27.17 -16.82
C PRO A 342 -38.36 -27.68 -16.10
N ARG A 343 -39.51 -27.65 -16.80
CA ARG A 343 -40.78 -28.16 -16.28
C ARG A 343 -40.51 -29.53 -15.67
N LYS A 344 -40.64 -29.65 -14.34
CA LYS A 344 -40.63 -30.95 -13.66
C LYS A 344 -41.66 -31.82 -14.37
N LYS A 345 -41.20 -32.88 -15.04
CA LYS A 345 -42.09 -33.94 -15.51
C LYS A 345 -42.75 -34.51 -14.26
N THR A 346 -44.03 -34.23 -14.10
CA THR A 346 -44.89 -34.82 -13.07
C THR A 346 -44.88 -36.33 -13.32
N PHE A 347 -44.13 -37.08 -12.50
CA PHE A 347 -44.33 -38.52 -12.41
C PHE A 347 -45.72 -38.75 -11.81
N LYS A 348 -46.68 -39.12 -12.66
CA LYS A 348 -47.97 -39.67 -12.19
C LYS A 348 -47.67 -40.97 -11.45
N ASN A 349 -47.84 -40.95 -10.13
CA ASN A 349 -47.94 -42.17 -9.34
C ASN A 349 -49.16 -42.98 -9.81
N LYS A 350 -48.92 -44.13 -10.44
CA LYS A 350 -49.91 -45.20 -10.55
C LYS A 350 -49.82 -46.05 -9.28
N LYS A 351 -50.71 -45.74 -8.34
CA LYS A 351 -51.30 -46.64 -7.33
C LYS A 351 -52.79 -46.32 -7.37
N ASP A 352 -53.75 -47.20 -7.26
CA ASP A 352 -53.83 -48.64 -7.11
C ASP A 352 -55.25 -48.94 -7.58
N ASP A 353 -55.47 -49.87 -8.50
CA ASP A 353 -56.82 -50.43 -8.68
C ASP A 353 -56.75 -51.86 -9.23
N LYS A 354 -56.55 -52.81 -8.32
CA LYS A 354 -56.85 -54.23 -8.52
C LYS A 354 -57.21 -54.88 -7.19
N LYS A 355 -58.47 -54.68 -6.79
CA LYS A 355 -59.28 -55.67 -6.07
C LYS A 355 -60.74 -55.57 -6.53
N SER A 356 -61.12 -56.35 -7.54
CA SER A 356 -62.32 -57.22 -7.49
C SER A 356 -62.42 -58.03 -8.80
N LYS A 357 -62.17 -59.33 -8.71
CA LYS A 357 -63.08 -60.44 -9.03
C LYS A 357 -62.29 -61.73 -9.07
#